data_AF-A0A7Y6AD10-F1
#
_entry.id   AF-A0A7Y6AD10-F1
#
_cell.length_a   1.000
_cell.length_b   1.000
_cell.length_c   1.000
_cell.angle_alpha   90.00
_cell.angle_beta   90.00
_cell.angle_gamma   90.00
#
_symmetry.space_group_name_H-M   'P 1'
#
loop_
_entity.id
_entity.type
_entity.pdbx_description
1 polymer ?
#
loop_
_entity_poly.entity_id
_entity_poly.type
_entity_poly.pdbx_seq_one_letter_code
_entity_poly.pdbx_strand_id
1 'polypeptide(L)' 'LLIIMAFGLVDDAELAAHTPRVVHVDAENRIVALGGDAAEPVPGAPDQIPGTRLAVG' A
#
# COMPACT_ATOMS: atom_id res chain seq x y z
N LEU A 1 -15.94 0.66 -2.37
CA LEU A 1 -14.51 0.58 -1.99
C LEU A 1 -13.93 1.99 -2.00
N LEU A 2 -13.03 2.31 -1.07
CA LEU A 2 -12.32 3.59 -0.97
C LEU A 2 -10.90 3.36 -0.45
N ILE A 3 -10.02 4.34 -0.61
CA ILE A 3 -8.64 4.32 -0.09
C ILE A 3 -8.46 5.55 0.81
N ILE A 4 -7.81 5.36 1.96
CA ILE A 4 -7.43 6.45 2.87
C ILE A 4 -5.90 6.58 2.83
N MET A 5 -5.42 7.81 2.63
CA MET A 5 -3.99 8.12 2.62
C MET A 5 -3.71 9.30 3.54
N ALA A 6 -2.56 9.24 4.21
CA ALA A 6 -1.99 10.35 4.95
C ALA A 6 -0.69 10.77 4.27
N PHE A 7 -0.48 12.09 4.14
CA PHE A 7 0.71 12.67 3.51
C PHE A 7 1.48 13.50 4.54
N GLY A 8 2.80 13.42 4.50
CA GLY A 8 3.71 14.22 5.32
C GLY A 8 4.64 15.04 4.45
N LEU A 9 4.97 16.25 4.91
CA LEU A 9 6.09 17.02 4.37
C LEU A 9 7.34 16.58 5.15
N VAL A 10 8.35 16.13 4.42
CA VAL A 10 9.61 15.60 4.96
C VAL A 10 10.76 16.17 4.16
N ASP A 11 11.96 16.18 4.74
CA ASP A 11 13.17 16.52 4.00
C ASP A 11 13.70 15.34 3.15
N ASP A 12 14.74 15.60 2.36
CA ASP A 12 15.32 14.59 1.45
C ASP A 12 15.92 13.39 2.21
N ALA A 13 16.49 13.60 3.41
CA ALA A 13 17.10 12.55 4.20
C ALA A 13 16.04 11.64 4.81
N GLU A 14 14.95 12.22 5.32
CA GLU A 14 13.78 11.52 5.81
C GLU A 14 13.07 10.75 4.69
N LEU A 15 12.93 11.35 3.50
CA LEU A 15 12.33 10.71 2.34
C LEU A 15 13.11 9.46 1.90
N ALA A 16 14.44 9.55 1.85
CA ALA A 16 15.29 8.43 1.45
C ALA A 16 15.17 7.21 2.40
N ALA A 17 14.88 7.46 3.68
CA ALA A 17 14.67 6.41 4.68
C ALA A 17 13.19 6.03 4.87
N HIS A 18 12.25 6.69 4.18
CA HIS A 18 10.84 6.51 4.41
C HIS A 18 10.33 5.17 3.87
N THR A 19 9.60 4.43 4.71
CA THR A 19 8.78 3.29 4.29
C THR A 19 7.33 3.59 4.69
N PRO A 20 6.36 3.52 3.75
CA PRO A 20 4.97 3.81 4.06
C PRO A 20 4.40 2.73 4.98
N ARG A 21 3.31 3.06 5.69
CA ARG A 21 2.54 2.08 6.47
C ARG A 21 1.27 1.75 5.71
N VAL A 22 1.22 0.57 5.13
CA VAL A 22 0.10 0.08 4.32
C VAL A 22 -0.75 -0.85 5.18
N VAL A 23 -2.07 -0.66 5.14
CA VAL A 23 -3.03 -1.47 5.89
C VAL A 23 -4.03 -2.05 4.90
N HIS A 24 -4.08 -3.37 4.79
CA HIS A 24 -5.14 -4.06 4.06
C HIS A 24 -6.26 -4.44 5.01
N VAL A 25 -7.50 -4.26 4.56
CA VAL A 25 -8.70 -4.61 5.31
C VAL A 25 -9.59 -5.58 4.54
N ASP A 26 -10.35 -6.39 5.28
CA ASP A 26 -11.41 -7.23 4.72
C ASP A 26 -12.69 -6.43 4.40
N ALA A 27 -13.72 -7.12 3.92
CA ALA A 27 -15.02 -6.52 3.59
C ALA A 27 -15.76 -5.94 4.81
N GLU A 28 -15.39 -6.32 6.03
CA GLU A 28 -15.92 -5.77 7.28
C GLU A 28 -14.98 -4.75 7.94
N ASN A 29 -13.98 -4.27 7.20
CA ASN A 29 -12.97 -3.29 7.63
C ASN A 29 -12.07 -3.78 8.78
N ARG A 30 -11.91 -5.09 8.98
CA ARG A 30 -10.90 -5.62 9.90
C ARG A 30 -9.54 -5.65 9.22
N ILE A 31 -8.49 -5.35 9.97
CA ILE A 31 -7.11 -5.41 9.48
C ILE A 31 -6.76 -6.87 9.19
N VAL A 32 -6.33 -7.15 7.96
CA VAL A 32 -5.87 -8.48 7.53
C VAL A 32 -4.37 -8.52 7.22
N ALA A 33 -3.75 -7.37 6.92
CA ALA A 33 -2.31 -7.27 6.76
C ALA A 33 -1.80 -5.84 7.01
N LEU A 34 -0.53 -5.77 7.40
CA LEU A 34 0.26 -4.56 7.51
C LEU A 34 1.52 -4.73 6.66
N GLY A 35 1.91 -3.71 5.91
CA GLY A 35 3.04 -3.77 5.00
C GLY A 35 3.67 -2.41 4.72
N GLY A 36 4.66 -2.42 3.83
CA GLY A 36 5.38 -1.22 3.36
C GLY A 36 5.39 -1.05 1.85
N ASP A 37 4.74 -1.94 1.10
CA ASP A 37 4.59 -1.82 -0.35
C ASP A 37 3.17 -1.38 -0.69
N ALA A 38 3.02 -0.16 -1.20
CA ALA A 38 1.72 0.38 -1.60
C ALA A 38 1.14 -0.29 -2.87
N ALA A 39 1.96 -1.04 -3.61
CA ALA A 39 1.54 -1.76 -4.80
C ALA A 39 1.15 -3.23 -4.51
N GLU A 40 1.33 -3.72 -3.28
CA GLU A 40 0.96 -5.09 -2.93
C GLU A 40 -0.58 -5.26 -2.94
N PRO A 41 -1.12 -6.33 -3.57
CA PRO A 41 -2.54 -6.61 -3.55
C PRO A 41 -3.00 -7.05 -2.15
N VAL A 42 -4.30 -6.94 -1.88
CA VAL A 42 -4.89 -7.47 -0.65
C VAL A 42 -4.64 -8.99 -0.58
N PRO A 43 -4.12 -9.54 0.54
CA PRO A 43 -3.92 -10.97 0.69
C PRO A 43 -5.22 -11.76 0.43
N GLY A 44 -5.14 -12.76 -0.43
CA GLY A 44 -6.29 -13.58 -0.80
C GLY A 44 -7.23 -12.95 -1.83
N ALA A 45 -6.87 -11.82 -2.47
CA ALA A 45 -7.61 -11.24 -3.59
C ALA A 45 -7.00 -11.65 -4.94
N PRO A 46 -7.39 -12.80 -5.53
CA PRO A 46 -6.73 -13.36 -6.73
C PRO A 46 -6.88 -12.50 -7.99
N ASP A 47 -7.90 -11.64 -8.04
CA ASP A 47 -8.17 -10.77 -9.18
C ASP A 47 -7.37 -9.46 -9.14
N GLN A 48 -6.61 -9.23 -8.07
CA GLN A 48 -5.76 -8.05 -7.94
C GLN A 48 -4.34 -8.35 -8.41
N ILE A 49 -3.77 -7.43 -9.19
CA ILE A 49 -2.38 -7.49 -9.64
C ILE A 49 -1.59 -6.32 -9.05
N PRO A 50 -0.30 -6.50 -8.70
CA PRO A 50 0.53 -5.40 -8.26
C PRO A 50 0.63 -4.31 -9.32
N GLY A 51 0.53 -3.04 -8.90
CA GLY A 51 0.63 -1.90 -9.81
C GLY A 51 1.97 -1.83 -10.55
N THR A 52 3.05 -2.29 -9.91
CA THR A 52 4.40 -2.35 -10.50
C THR A 52 4.48 -3.25 -11.73
N ARG A 53 3.57 -4.22 -11.88
CA ARG A 53 3.53 -5.11 -13.04
C ARG A 53 3.14 -4.39 -14.33
N LEU A 54 2.40 -3.28 -14.25
CA LEU A 54 1.95 -2.51 -15.42
C LEU A 54 3.00 -1.47 -15.87
N ALA A 55 3.97 -1.13 -15.03
CA ALA A 55 4.96 -0.09 -15.30
C ALA A 55 6.17 -0.58 -16.14
N VAL A 56 6.29 -1.89 -16.38
CA VAL A 56 7.39 -2.54 -17.12
C VAL A 56 7.03 -2.92 -18.57
N GLY A 57 6.05 -2.23 -19.16
CA GLY A 57 5.65 -2.37 -20.57
C GLY A 57 6.38 -1.41 -21.50
#